data_AF-A0A0H5CKT5-F1
#
_entry.id   AF-A0A0H5CKT5-F1
#
_cell.length_a   1.000
_cell.length_b   1.000
_cell.length_c   1.000
_cell.angle_alpha   90.00
_cell.angle_beta   90.00
_cell.angle_gamma   90.00
#
_symmetry.space_group_name_H-M   'P 1'
#
loop_
_entity.id
_entity.type
_entity.pdbx_description
1 polymer ?
#
loop_
_entity_poly.entity_id
_entity_poly.type
_entity_poly.pdbx_seq_one_letter_code
_entity_poly.pdbx_strand_id
1 'polypeptide(L)'
;MPVLLVLLLAVVAEITVMVTVGNLIGILPTILLLIAATVLGGALLRREGTKAFAALQDAVFARRAPERELVDGMLIAGAGFLVILPGFISDVLAILLLLPPTRAVIRRWVTRRAEIAVANRQRHTIVVDSFVVDPDDRPQPTIVIPESRREGE
;
A
#
# COMPACT_ATOMS: atom_id res chain seq x y z
N MET A 1 -10.85 17.20 5.20
CA MET A 1 -11.98 17.73 4.42
C MET A 1 -11.84 17.69 2.89
N PRO A 2 -10.65 17.77 2.24
CA PRO A 2 -10.60 17.80 0.76
C PRO A 2 -10.96 16.47 0.10
N VAL A 3 -10.69 15.34 0.76
CA VAL A 3 -11.00 14.00 0.23
C VAL A 3 -12.50 13.80 -0.01
N LEU A 4 -13.33 14.26 0.91
CA LEU A 4 -14.79 14.12 0.82
C LEU A 4 -15.36 14.92 -0.36
N LEU A 5 -14.79 16.09 -0.64
CA LEU A 5 -15.15 16.90 -1.81
C LEU A 5 -14.81 16.19 -3.13
N VAL A 6 -13.61 15.61 -3.23
CA VAL A 6 -13.20 14.85 -4.42
C VAL A 6 -14.12 13.65 -4.65
N LEU A 7 -14.46 12.93 -3.58
CA LEU A 7 -15.35 11.78 -3.65
C LEU A 7 -16.76 12.18 -4.10
N LEU A 8 -17.29 13.28 -3.57
CA LEU A 8 -18.57 13.85 -4.01
C LEU A 8 -18.55 14.23 -5.49
N LEU A 9 -17.50 14.94 -5.95
CA LEU A 9 -17.36 15.33 -7.35
C LEU A 9 -17.26 14.11 -8.27
N ALA A 10 -16.54 13.06 -7.84
CA ALA A 10 -16.45 11.81 -8.60
C ALA A 10 -17.84 11.17 -8.77
N VAL A 11 -18.64 11.08 -7.71
CA VAL A 11 -20.01 10.54 -7.79
C VAL A 11 -20.90 11.38 -8.70
N VAL A 12 -20.83 12.71 -8.61
CA VAL A 12 -21.59 13.60 -9.51
C VAL A 12 -21.17 13.39 -10.97
N ALA A 13 -19.87 13.22 -11.23
CA ALA A 13 -19.37 12.95 -12.57
C ALA A 13 -19.89 11.60 -13.11
N GLU A 14 -19.89 10.55 -12.29
CA GLU A 14 -20.40 9.23 -12.67
C GLU A 14 -21.88 9.27 -13.04
N ILE A 15 -22.71 9.88 -12.20
CA ILE A 15 -24.14 10.01 -12.47
C ILE A 15 -24.36 10.80 -13.76
N THR A 16 -23.60 11.88 -13.96
CA THR A 16 -23.68 12.69 -15.18
C THR A 16 -23.37 11.88 -16.43
N VAL A 17 -22.31 11.08 -16.42
CA VAL A 17 -21.95 10.20 -17.54
C VAL A 17 -23.00 9.12 -17.75
N MET A 18 -23.46 8.48 -16.68
CA MET A 18 -24.45 7.41 -16.76
C MET A 18 -25.79 7.90 -17.32
N VAL A 19 -26.26 9.09 -16.92
CA VAL A 19 -27.46 9.72 -17.48
C VAL A 19 -27.25 10.09 -18.95
N THR A 20 -26.07 10.62 -19.29
CA THR A 20 -25.75 10.99 -20.68
C THR A 20 -25.74 9.77 -21.59
N VAL A 21 -25.08 8.68 -21.19
CA VAL A 21 -25.07 7.41 -21.92
C VAL A 21 -26.48 6.82 -21.97
N GLY A 22 -27.21 6.81 -20.85
CA GLY A 22 -28.60 6.36 -20.77
C GLY A 22 -29.52 7.09 -21.76
N ASN A 23 -29.33 8.39 -21.95
CA ASN A 23 -30.07 9.19 -22.92
C ASN A 23 -29.65 8.93 -24.38
N LEU A 24 -28.40 8.55 -24.62
CA LEU A 24 -27.86 8.30 -25.96
C LEU A 24 -28.27 6.93 -26.52
N ILE A 25 -28.18 5.88 -25.70
CA ILE A 25 -28.37 4.49 -26.15
C ILE A 25 -29.55 3.78 -25.47
N GLY A 26 -30.14 4.37 -24.44
CA GLY A 26 -31.22 3.78 -23.65
C GLY A 26 -30.74 3.13 -22.34
N ILE A 27 -31.68 2.92 -21.42
CA ILE A 27 -31.39 2.43 -20.06
C ILE A 27 -30.91 0.98 -20.06
N LEU A 28 -31.60 0.08 -20.78
CA LEU A 28 -31.23 -1.34 -20.85
C LEU A 28 -29.79 -1.59 -21.31
N PRO A 29 -29.32 -1.05 -22.46
CA PRO A 29 -27.94 -1.25 -22.88
C PRO A 29 -26.93 -0.57 -21.94
N THR A 30 -27.29 0.54 -21.29
CA THR A 30 -26.45 1.18 -20.27
C THR A 30 -26.22 0.25 -19.07
N ILE A 31 -27.28 -0.38 -18.57
CA ILE A 31 -27.18 -1.37 -17.48
C ILE A 31 -26.32 -2.56 -17.90
N LEU A 32 -26.53 -3.08 -19.12
CA LEU A 32 -25.72 -4.19 -19.65
C LEU A 32 -24.24 -3.81 -19.74
N LEU A 33 -23.91 -2.59 -20.17
CA LEU A 33 -22.54 -2.11 -20.23
C LEU A 33 -21.90 -2.03 -18.84
N LEU A 34 -22.61 -1.51 -17.84
CA LEU A 34 -22.11 -1.44 -16.46
C LEU A 34 -21.85 -2.83 -15.88
N ILE A 35 -22.77 -3.77 -16.09
CA ILE A 35 -22.59 -5.17 -15.66
C ILE A 35 -21.38 -5.78 -16.38
N ALA A 36 -21.29 -5.61 -17.70
CA ALA A 36 -20.18 -6.15 -18.49
C ALA A 36 -18.82 -5.57 -18.05
N ALA A 37 -18.77 -4.26 -17.80
CA ALA A 37 -17.58 -3.57 -17.32
C ALA A 37 -17.16 -4.05 -15.92
N THR A 38 -18.12 -4.18 -14.99
CA THR A 38 -17.87 -4.71 -13.63
C THR A 38 -17.35 -6.15 -13.69
N VAL A 39 -17.95 -7.01 -14.52
CA VAL A 39 -17.51 -8.40 -14.71
C VAL A 39 -16.09 -8.44 -15.31
N LEU A 40 -15.81 -7.62 -16.31
CA LEU A 40 -14.50 -7.53 -16.93
C LEU A 40 -13.43 -7.03 -15.95
N GLY A 41 -13.73 -5.97 -15.21
CA GLY A 41 -12.89 -5.41 -14.16
C GLY A 41 -12.62 -6.43 -13.06
N GLY A 42 -13.65 -7.12 -12.57
CA GLY A 42 -13.53 -8.20 -11.58
C GLY A 42 -12.70 -9.39 -12.08
N ALA A 43 -12.85 -9.76 -13.35
CA ALA A 43 -12.04 -10.81 -13.97
C ALA A 43 -10.56 -10.42 -14.06
N LEU A 44 -10.25 -9.17 -14.45
CA LEU A 44 -8.88 -8.64 -14.43
C LEU A 44 -8.32 -8.56 -13.01
N LEU A 45 -9.11 -8.07 -12.05
CA LEU A 45 -8.73 -7.98 -10.65
C LEU A 45 -8.36 -9.34 -10.09
N ARG A 46 -9.14 -10.39 -10.40
CA ARG A 46 -8.84 -11.75 -9.96
C ARG A 46 -7.56 -12.31 -10.60
N ARG A 47 -7.28 -11.95 -11.85
CA ARG A 47 -6.07 -12.39 -12.57
C ARG A 47 -4.81 -11.67 -12.07
N GLU A 48 -4.84 -10.36 -11.95
CA GLU A 48 -3.68 -9.58 -11.54
C GLU A 48 -3.49 -9.59 -10.03
N GLY A 49 -4.58 -9.66 -9.26
CA GLY A 49 -4.56 -9.81 -7.81
C GLY A 49 -3.87 -11.10 -7.35
N THR A 50 -4.18 -12.23 -7.99
CA THR A 50 -3.52 -13.51 -7.64
C THR A 50 -2.03 -13.48 -7.98
N LYS A 51 -1.64 -12.93 -9.14
CA LYS A 51 -0.23 -12.77 -9.53
C LYS A 51 0.55 -11.89 -8.55
N ALA A 52 0.00 -10.74 -8.17
CA ALA A 52 0.69 -9.82 -7.26
C ALA A 52 0.78 -10.39 -5.84
N PHE A 53 -0.27 -11.07 -5.37
CA PHE A 53 -0.23 -11.73 -4.08
C PHE A 53 0.81 -12.85 -4.05
N ALA A 54 0.89 -13.68 -5.10
CA ALA A 54 1.93 -14.69 -5.24
C ALA A 54 3.33 -14.07 -5.26
N ALA A 55 3.55 -13.02 -6.05
CA ALA A 55 4.84 -12.34 -6.13
C ALA A 55 5.26 -11.72 -4.78
N LEU A 56 4.31 -11.15 -4.02
CA LEU A 56 4.56 -10.63 -2.68
C LEU A 56 4.92 -11.76 -1.71
N GLN A 57 4.19 -12.87 -1.75
CA GLN A 57 4.45 -14.04 -0.92
C GLN A 57 5.85 -14.63 -1.21
N ASP A 58 6.21 -14.77 -2.49
CA ASP A 58 7.54 -15.20 -2.93
C ASP A 58 8.63 -14.25 -2.43
N ALA A 59 8.38 -12.94 -2.45
CA ALA A 59 9.31 -11.93 -1.95
C ALA A 59 9.61 -12.10 -0.46
N VAL A 60 8.55 -12.29 0.32
CA VAL A 60 8.63 -12.45 1.77
C VAL A 60 9.37 -13.74 2.11
N PHE A 61 9.05 -14.85 1.44
CA PHE A 61 9.75 -16.12 1.66
C PHE A 61 11.22 -16.10 1.24
N ALA A 62 11.54 -15.40 0.16
CA ALA A 62 12.92 -15.21 -0.28
C ALA A 62 13.71 -14.20 0.59
N ARG A 63 13.12 -13.64 1.66
CA ARG A 63 13.69 -12.58 2.51
C ARG A 63 14.22 -11.36 1.72
N ARG A 64 13.63 -11.07 0.55
CA ARG A 64 13.95 -9.88 -0.24
C ARG A 64 13.01 -8.74 0.13
N ALA A 65 13.48 -7.50 0.04
CA ALA A 65 12.63 -6.32 0.26
C ALA A 65 11.53 -6.26 -0.84
N PRO A 66 10.22 -6.31 -0.48
CA PRO A 66 9.11 -6.40 -1.45
C PRO A 66 8.59 -5.04 -1.89
N GLU A 67 9.46 -4.05 -2.10
CA GLU A 67 9.02 -2.66 -2.37
C GLU A 67 8.13 -2.57 -3.62
N ARG A 68 8.46 -3.32 -4.67
CA ARG A 68 7.72 -3.31 -5.94
C ARG A 68 6.37 -4.00 -5.80
N GLU A 69 6.36 -5.13 -5.12
CA GLU A 69 5.16 -5.96 -4.90
C GLU A 69 4.15 -5.25 -4.00
N LEU A 70 4.62 -4.47 -3.02
CA LEU A 70 3.76 -3.63 -2.19
C LEU A 70 3.07 -2.54 -3.01
N VAL A 71 3.81 -1.82 -3.87
CA VAL A 71 3.23 -0.80 -4.75
C VAL A 71 2.21 -1.42 -5.71
N ASP A 72 2.58 -2.54 -6.35
CA ASP A 72 1.68 -3.24 -7.26
C ASP A 72 0.41 -3.74 -6.52
N GLY A 73 0.57 -4.26 -5.30
CA GLY A 73 -0.54 -4.67 -4.44
C GLY A 73 -1.48 -3.51 -4.07
N MET A 74 -0.93 -2.34 -3.72
CA MET A 74 -1.72 -1.14 -3.42
C MET A 74 -2.51 -0.65 -4.64
N LEU A 75 -1.91 -0.67 -5.83
CA LEU A 75 -2.59 -0.31 -7.08
C LEU A 75 -3.73 -1.28 -7.42
N ILE A 76 -3.55 -2.59 -7.17
CA ILE A 76 -4.61 -3.61 -7.35
C ILE A 76 -5.73 -3.39 -6.36
N ALA A 77 -5.41 -3.18 -5.09
CA ALA A 77 -6.41 -2.94 -4.04
C ALA A 77 -7.24 -1.69 -4.35
N GLY A 78 -6.57 -0.61 -4.77
CA GLY A 78 -7.25 0.60 -5.24
C GLY A 78 -8.15 0.33 -6.43
N ALA A 79 -7.66 -0.38 -7.46
CA ALA A 79 -8.50 -0.75 -8.60
C ALA A 79 -9.70 -1.61 -8.19
N GLY A 80 -9.52 -2.55 -7.27
CA GLY A 80 -10.60 -3.37 -6.74
C GLY A 80 -11.66 -2.55 -6.01
N PHE A 81 -11.26 -1.53 -5.27
CA PHE A 81 -12.19 -0.58 -4.67
C PHE A 81 -13.01 0.18 -5.72
N LEU A 82 -12.38 0.58 -6.84
CA LEU A 82 -13.08 1.24 -7.94
C LEU A 82 -14.07 0.29 -8.65
N VAL A 83 -13.71 -0.99 -8.86
CA VAL A 83 -14.61 -1.99 -9.50
C VAL A 83 -15.88 -2.24 -8.69
N ILE A 84 -15.84 -2.06 -7.36
CA ILE A 84 -17.02 -2.26 -6.49
C ILE A 84 -18.11 -1.22 -6.79
N LEU A 85 -17.72 -0.02 -7.21
CA LEU A 85 -18.64 1.06 -7.56
C LEU A 85 -18.87 1.02 -9.08
N PRO A 86 -19.98 0.42 -9.56
CA PRO A 86 -20.24 0.37 -10.99
C PRO A 86 -20.40 1.80 -11.52
N GLY A 87 -19.53 2.19 -12.44
CA GLY A 87 -19.48 3.54 -12.98
C GLY A 87 -18.58 3.60 -14.21
N PHE A 88 -18.95 4.40 -15.21
CA PHE A 88 -18.20 4.45 -16.46
C PHE A 88 -16.78 4.99 -16.27
N ILE A 89 -16.60 6.02 -15.44
CA ILE A 89 -15.28 6.63 -15.23
C ILE A 89 -14.43 5.71 -14.37
N SER A 90 -15.01 5.19 -13.29
CA SER A 90 -14.37 4.31 -12.31
C SER A 90 -13.99 2.98 -12.95
N ASP A 91 -14.80 2.43 -13.83
CA ASP A 91 -14.49 1.20 -14.59
C ASP A 91 -13.28 1.40 -15.50
N VAL A 92 -13.23 2.52 -16.23
CA VAL A 92 -12.07 2.87 -17.08
C VAL A 92 -10.81 3.03 -16.24
N LEU A 93 -10.91 3.76 -15.12
CA LEU A 93 -9.79 3.94 -14.19
C LEU A 93 -9.34 2.62 -13.58
N ALA A 94 -10.27 1.77 -13.13
CA ALA A 94 -9.96 0.47 -12.57
C ALA A 94 -9.22 -0.42 -13.56
N ILE A 95 -9.73 -0.51 -14.80
CA ILE A 95 -9.10 -1.29 -15.87
C ILE A 95 -7.70 -0.72 -16.16
N LEU A 96 -7.55 0.60 -16.27
CA LEU A 96 -6.25 1.24 -16.46
C LEU A 96 -5.28 0.90 -15.32
N LEU A 97 -5.71 0.92 -14.06
CA LEU A 97 -4.87 0.56 -12.92
C LEU A 97 -4.53 -0.94 -12.89
N LEU A 98 -5.40 -1.80 -13.41
CA LEU A 98 -5.15 -3.24 -13.49
C LEU A 98 -4.12 -3.59 -14.57
N LEU A 99 -4.06 -2.82 -15.65
CA LEU A 99 -3.14 -3.09 -16.76
C LEU A 99 -1.64 -3.02 -16.35
N PRO A 100 -0.81 -4.02 -16.74
CA PRO A 100 0.63 -4.05 -16.49
C PRO A 100 1.44 -2.82 -16.93
N PRO A 101 1.22 -2.22 -18.12
CA PRO A 101 2.03 -1.08 -18.57
C PRO A 101 1.84 0.15 -17.66
N THR A 102 0.62 0.39 -17.18
CA THR A 102 0.28 1.50 -16.29
C THR A 102 1.00 1.38 -14.96
N ARG A 103 1.10 0.16 -14.42
CA ARG A 103 1.87 -0.16 -13.21
C ARG A 103 3.35 0.15 -13.38
N ALA A 104 3.93 -0.22 -14.52
CA ALA A 104 5.34 0.05 -14.81
C ALA A 104 5.65 1.55 -14.88
N VAL A 105 4.73 2.35 -15.45
CA VAL A 105 4.84 3.81 -15.53
C VAL A 105 4.71 4.45 -14.15
N ILE A 106 3.66 4.11 -13.39
CA ILE A 106 3.43 4.65 -12.06
C ILE A 106 4.59 4.30 -11.13
N ARG A 107 5.08 3.05 -11.18
CA ARG A 107 6.25 2.60 -10.41
C ARG A 107 7.49 3.46 -10.68
N ARG A 108 7.84 3.68 -11.95
CA ARG A 108 8.98 4.54 -12.31
C ARG A 108 8.86 5.95 -11.74
N TRP A 109 7.63 6.45 -11.64
CA TRP A 109 7.38 7.79 -11.14
C TRP A 109 7.45 7.86 -9.61
N VAL A 110 6.93 6.85 -8.92
CA VAL A 110 6.99 6.73 -7.45
C VAL A 110 8.43 6.53 -6.96
N THR A 111 9.21 5.63 -7.58
CA THR A 111 10.61 5.40 -7.15
C THR A 111 11.47 6.65 -7.31
N ARG A 112 11.32 7.39 -8.41
CA ARG A 112 12.02 8.67 -8.62
C ARG A 112 11.70 9.71 -7.54
N ARG A 113 10.46 9.75 -7.07
CA ARG A 113 10.06 10.68 -6.00
C ARG A 113 10.51 10.22 -4.62
N ALA A 114 10.53 8.92 -4.38
CA ALA A 114 11.05 8.34 -3.14
C ALA A 114 12.55 8.61 -2.98
N GLU A 115 13.34 8.48 -4.05
CA GLU A 115 14.76 8.84 -4.07
C GLU A 115 14.98 10.31 -3.67
N ILE A 116 14.18 11.23 -4.21
CA ILE A 116 14.25 12.67 -3.89
C ILE A 116 13.81 12.97 -2.44
N ALA A 117 12.80 12.26 -1.93
CA ALA A 117 12.30 12.44 -0.57
C ALA A 117 13.25 11.84 0.50
N VAL A 118 13.90 10.71 0.18
CA VAL A 118 14.87 10.04 1.06
C VAL A 118 16.20 10.81 1.09
N ALA A 119 16.63 11.39 -0.03
CA ALA A 119 17.79 12.29 -0.06
C ALA A 119 17.62 13.49 0.89
N ASN A 120 16.38 13.94 1.15
CA ASN A 120 16.10 15.02 2.10
C ASN A 120 15.99 14.56 3.57
N ARG A 121 15.86 13.25 3.83
CA ARG A 121 15.68 12.68 5.17
C ARG A 121 16.99 12.25 5.85
N GLN A 122 18.09 12.19 5.10
CA GLN A 122 19.43 11.81 5.59
C GLN A 122 20.08 12.80 6.58
N ARG A 123 19.45 13.92 6.93
CA ARG A 123 19.98 14.84 7.96
C ARG A 123 19.69 14.43 9.41
N HIS A 124 18.97 13.34 9.67
CA HIS A 124 18.60 12.96 11.05
C HIS A 124 18.53 11.44 11.26
N THR A 125 19.62 10.72 11.00
CA THR A 125 19.84 9.39 11.57
C THR A 125 20.83 9.53 12.73
N ILE A 126 20.33 9.41 13.95
CA ILE A 126 21.16 9.26 15.15
C ILE A 126 21.81 7.88 15.02
N VAL A 127 23.12 7.86 14.75
CA VAL A 127 23.95 6.67 14.86
C VAL A 127 24.04 6.37 16.36
N VAL A 128 23.31 5.36 16.82
CA VAL A 128 23.54 4.81 18.15
C VAL A 128 24.79 3.96 18.01
N ASP A 129 25.92 4.46 18.52
CA ASP A 129 27.11 3.64 18.71
C ASP A 129 26.68 2.42 19.53
N SER A 130 26.71 1.25 18.91
CA SER A 130 26.48 0.01 19.60
C SER A 130 27.66 -0.19 20.54
N PHE A 131 27.48 0.16 21.82
CA PHE A 131 28.42 -0.21 22.85
C PHE A 131 28.45 -1.74 22.89
N VAL A 132 29.58 -2.33 22.49
CA VAL A 132 29.84 -3.75 22.65
C VAL A 132 30.02 -3.97 24.15
N VAL A 133 29.00 -4.54 24.79
CA VAL A 133 29.11 -5.02 26.18
C VAL A 133 29.97 -6.28 26.12
N ASP A 134 31.18 -6.19 26.64
CA ASP A 134 32.07 -7.35 26.80
C ASP A 134 31.41 -8.33 27.79
N PRO A 135 31.14 -9.58 27.42
CA PRO A 135 30.50 -10.55 28.30
C PRO A 135 31.32 -10.88 29.56
N ASP A 136 32.60 -10.49 29.61
CA ASP A 136 33.47 -10.58 30.80
C ASP A 136 33.39 -9.33 31.70
N ASP A 137 32.79 -8.22 31.27
CA ASP A 137 32.52 -7.05 32.11
C ASP A 137 31.22 -7.24 32.91
N ARG A 138 31.15 -8.35 33.65
CA ARG A 138 30.10 -8.56 34.64
C ARG A 138 30.50 -7.80 35.89
N PRO A 139 29.70 -6.82 36.38
CA PRO A 139 29.96 -6.21 37.66
C PRO A 139 29.93 -7.32 38.71
N GLN A 140 31.11 -7.63 39.27
CA GLN A 140 31.21 -8.60 40.36
C GLN A 140 30.38 -8.03 41.52
N PRO A 141 29.41 -8.77 42.07
CA PRO A 141 28.66 -8.31 43.22
C PRO A 141 29.66 -8.16 44.37
N THR A 142 30.03 -6.92 44.68
CA THR A 142 30.73 -6.61 45.93
C THR A 142 29.76 -6.93 47.06
N ILE A 143 29.89 -8.12 47.62
CA ILE A 143 29.17 -8.51 48.84
C ILE A 143 29.79 -7.67 49.95
N VAL A 144 29.18 -6.52 50.23
CA VAL A 144 29.47 -5.73 51.43
C VAL A 144 28.94 -6.54 52.60
N ILE A 145 29.81 -7.30 53.26
CA ILE A 145 29.48 -7.92 54.54
C ILE A 145 29.44 -6.77 55.56
N PRO A 146 28.28 -6.41 56.13
CA PRO A 146 28.25 -5.44 57.20
C PRO A 146 28.99 -6.01 58.41
N GLU A 147 29.97 -5.26 58.93
CA GLU A 147 30.81 -5.63 60.08
C GLU A 147 30.04 -5.61 61.42
N SER A 148 28.72 -5.72 61.41
CA SER A 148 27.85 -5.50 62.57
C SER A 148 27.64 -6.77 63.42
N ARG A 149 28.68 -7.56 63.68
CA ARG A 149 28.60 -8.65 64.67
C ARG A 149 29.93 -8.99 65.33
N ARG A 150 30.61 -7.98 65.86
CA ARG A 150 31.61 -8.12 66.92
C ARG A 150 31.52 -6.93 67.87
N GLU A 151 30.48 -6.88 68.70
CA GLU A 151 30.50 -6.11 69.96
C GLU A 151 29.31 -6.53 70.85
N GLY A 152 29.64 -6.97 72.07
CA GLY A 152 28.77 -7.41 73.18
C GLY A 152 28.38 -8.89 73.09
N GLU A 153 28.93 -9.85 73.84
CA GLU A 153 29.32 -9.87 75.28
C GLU A 153 28.26 -9.29 76.23
#